data_AF-A0A2E0S2W7-F1
#
_entry.id   AF-A0A2E0S2W7-F1
#
_cell.length_a   1.000
_cell.length_b   1.000
_cell.length_c   1.000
_cell.angle_alpha   90.00
_cell.angle_beta   90.00
_cell.angle_gamma   90.00
#
_symmetry.space_group_name_H-M   'P 1'
#
loop_
_entity.id
_entity.type
_entity.pdbx_description
1 polymer ?
#
loop_
_entity_poly.entity_id
_entity_poly.type
_entity_poly.pdbx_seq_one_letter_code
_entity_poly.pdbx_strand_id
1 'polypeptide(L)'
;MEKKVFIFGDSYADPKGTPNYVWHKRLIDIFSNTRNFAVSGTGPQHAFSLFYKEMTDFKKDDIIIFLLSNPFRIHWPAHALFQHSWELSAIQWNGETKETECVFRNYPENLKNSKHIKIINYYNEHKKEMDFFYKTYMKELEVSNEKNISFLYTISQALNLKLIVFDVFPRNFEIPIARTKLSQQLNNNINFHLCDQSLSTISHNEVYKEELHKYDNNLRQGDKRRNHLSPENHDIMFEYILSVIDNKCYFSPEFKQHFLYYDEVYQENVHVKNNPIQYIYE
;
A
#
# COMPACT_ATOMS: atom_id res chain seq x y z
N MET A 1 -26.11 14.67 -11.65
CA MET A 1 -24.77 14.36 -12.17
C MET A 1 -24.42 12.95 -11.73
N GLU A 2 -23.87 12.14 -12.61
CA GLU A 2 -23.39 10.80 -12.24
C GLU A 2 -22.13 10.95 -11.37
N LYS A 3 -22.09 10.27 -10.22
CA LYS A 3 -20.95 10.32 -9.30
C LYS A 3 -19.74 9.65 -9.95
N LYS A 4 -18.58 10.29 -9.91
CA LYS A 4 -17.32 9.65 -10.31
C LYS A 4 -16.66 8.99 -9.10
N VAL A 5 -15.92 7.92 -9.36
CA VAL A 5 -15.08 7.27 -8.35
C VAL A 5 -13.63 7.41 -8.76
N PHE A 6 -12.78 7.92 -7.88
CA PHE A 6 -11.34 8.01 -8.10
C PHE A 6 -10.62 7.14 -7.09
N ILE A 7 -9.71 6.28 -7.56
CA ILE A 7 -8.95 5.36 -6.69
C ILE A 7 -7.47 5.72 -6.78
N PHE A 8 -6.83 5.99 -5.65
CA PHE A 8 -5.39 6.28 -5.54
C PHE A 8 -4.75 5.30 -4.57
N GLY A 9 -3.52 4.87 -4.85
CA GLY A 9 -2.89 3.89 -3.98
C GLY A 9 -1.73 3.12 -4.60
N ASP A 10 -1.50 1.94 -4.01
CA ASP A 10 -0.42 1.04 -4.37
C ASP A 10 -0.93 -0.31 -4.92
N SER A 11 -0.16 -1.38 -4.72
CA SER A 11 -0.45 -2.72 -5.23
C SER A 11 -1.75 -3.33 -4.72
N TYR A 12 -2.37 -2.81 -3.65
CA TYR A 12 -3.69 -3.24 -3.18
C TYR A 12 -4.86 -2.80 -4.08
N ALA A 13 -4.64 -1.84 -4.97
CA ALA A 13 -5.65 -1.34 -5.90
C ALA A 13 -5.16 -1.29 -7.36
N ASP A 14 -3.92 -1.69 -7.65
CA ASP A 14 -3.36 -1.62 -9.00
C ASP A 14 -4.19 -2.47 -10.01
N PRO A 15 -4.75 -1.84 -11.07
CA PRO A 15 -5.64 -2.50 -12.02
C PRO A 15 -4.94 -3.38 -13.06
N LYS A 16 -3.61 -3.34 -13.17
CA LYS A 16 -2.88 -3.99 -14.25
C LYS A 16 -2.88 -5.51 -14.13
N GLY A 17 -3.60 -6.20 -15.02
CA GLY A 17 -3.62 -7.67 -15.05
C GLY A 17 -4.41 -8.28 -13.90
N THR A 18 -5.42 -7.58 -13.38
CA THR A 18 -6.29 -8.07 -12.31
C THR A 18 -7.42 -8.96 -12.85
N PRO A 19 -7.79 -10.04 -12.15
CA PRO A 19 -9.00 -10.81 -12.44
C PRO A 19 -10.25 -10.04 -12.00
N ASN A 20 -11.42 -10.44 -12.52
CA ASN A 20 -12.67 -9.69 -12.31
C ASN A 20 -13.20 -9.74 -10.87
N TYR A 21 -12.74 -10.67 -10.04
CA TYR A 21 -13.19 -10.76 -8.65
C TYR A 21 -12.65 -9.62 -7.76
N VAL A 22 -11.60 -8.90 -8.20
CA VAL A 22 -10.96 -7.85 -7.40
C VAL A 22 -11.91 -6.69 -7.14
N TRP A 23 -11.97 -6.22 -5.88
CA TRP A 23 -12.95 -5.23 -5.41
C TRP A 23 -13.05 -3.98 -6.31
N HIS A 24 -11.91 -3.44 -6.75
CA HIS A 24 -11.90 -2.20 -7.52
C HIS A 24 -12.42 -2.41 -8.95
N LYS A 25 -12.34 -3.63 -9.51
CA LYS A 25 -12.93 -3.95 -10.82
C LYS A 25 -14.44 -4.03 -10.72
N ARG A 26 -14.93 -4.68 -9.66
CA ARG A 26 -16.37 -4.74 -9.39
C ARG A 26 -16.98 -3.37 -9.12
N LEU A 27 -16.23 -2.45 -8.51
CA LEU A 27 -16.65 -1.05 -8.39
C LEU A 27 -16.77 -0.36 -9.76
N ILE A 28 -15.85 -0.62 -10.70
CA ILE A 28 -15.94 -0.07 -12.07
C ILE A 28 -17.21 -0.56 -12.77
N ASP A 29 -17.62 -1.81 -12.54
CA ASP A 29 -18.85 -2.37 -13.12
C ASP A 29 -20.13 -1.67 -12.60
N ILE A 30 -20.11 -1.13 -11.37
CA ILE A 30 -21.22 -0.36 -10.80
C ILE A 30 -21.12 1.13 -11.18
N PHE A 31 -19.92 1.68 -11.10
CA PHE A 31 -19.62 3.09 -11.33
C PHE A 31 -18.78 3.20 -12.61
N SER A 32 -19.47 3.25 -13.76
CA SER A 32 -18.83 3.24 -15.09
C SER A 32 -17.78 4.34 -15.29
N ASN A 33 -17.92 5.47 -14.59
CA ASN A 33 -16.97 6.59 -14.57
C ASN A 33 -15.85 6.46 -13.52
N THR A 34 -15.47 5.25 -13.12
CA THR A 34 -14.39 5.01 -12.17
C THR A 34 -13.02 5.18 -12.84
N ARG A 35 -12.15 6.01 -12.24
CA ARG A 35 -10.75 6.20 -12.66
C ARG A 35 -9.82 5.67 -11.58
N ASN A 36 -9.08 4.61 -11.89
CA ASN A 36 -8.13 3.98 -10.97
C ASN A 36 -6.69 4.35 -11.33
N PHE A 37 -6.04 5.09 -10.43
CA PHE A 37 -4.67 5.60 -10.52
C PHE A 37 -3.69 4.86 -9.61
N ALA A 38 -4.11 3.78 -8.96
CA ALA A 38 -3.24 3.03 -8.07
C ALA A 38 -2.16 2.29 -8.86
N VAL A 39 -0.93 2.31 -8.33
CA VAL A 39 0.21 1.67 -9.00
C VAL A 39 1.10 0.91 -8.02
N SER A 40 1.36 -0.36 -8.34
CA SER A 40 2.21 -1.23 -7.53
C SER A 40 3.61 -0.66 -7.30
N GLY A 41 4.12 -0.84 -6.07
CA GLY A 41 5.46 -0.40 -5.69
C GLY A 41 5.59 1.10 -5.39
N THR A 42 4.49 1.85 -5.41
CA THR A 42 4.52 3.29 -5.14
C THR A 42 4.18 3.62 -3.68
N GLY A 43 4.53 4.84 -3.26
CA GLY A 43 4.24 5.39 -1.94
C GLY A 43 3.26 6.57 -1.97
N PRO A 44 2.91 7.14 -0.80
CA PRO A 44 2.00 8.29 -0.70
C PRO A 44 2.40 9.47 -1.58
N GLN A 45 3.70 9.77 -1.69
CA GLN A 45 4.22 10.85 -2.55
C GLN A 45 3.69 10.76 -4.00
N HIS A 46 3.65 9.55 -4.57
CA HIS A 46 3.14 9.33 -5.91
C HIS A 46 1.63 9.51 -6.02
N ALA A 47 0.90 8.86 -5.10
CA ALA A 47 -0.55 8.91 -5.06
C ALA A 47 -1.03 10.35 -4.94
N PHE A 48 -0.39 11.16 -4.08
CA PHE A 48 -0.70 12.59 -3.95
C PHE A 48 -0.35 13.39 -5.20
N SER A 49 0.75 13.08 -5.89
CA SER A 49 1.08 13.77 -7.15
C SER A 49 0.02 13.59 -8.24
N LEU A 50 -0.66 12.43 -8.27
CA LEU A 50 -1.79 12.17 -9.17
C LEU A 50 -3.06 12.82 -8.62
N PHE A 51 -3.33 12.67 -7.33
CA PHE A 51 -4.46 13.32 -6.67
C PHE A 51 -4.52 14.82 -6.92
N TYR A 52 -3.41 15.54 -6.80
CA TYR A 52 -3.36 16.98 -7.04
C TYR A 52 -3.68 17.37 -8.50
N LYS A 53 -3.27 16.54 -9.46
CA LYS A 53 -3.60 16.76 -10.88
C LYS A 53 -5.10 16.58 -11.12
N GLU A 54 -5.65 15.52 -10.55
CA GLU A 54 -7.06 15.13 -10.71
C GLU A 54 -8.01 15.98 -9.88
N MET A 55 -7.53 16.70 -8.86
CA MET A 55 -8.37 17.49 -7.97
C MET A 55 -9.17 18.58 -8.69
N THR A 56 -8.71 19.04 -9.85
CA THR A 56 -9.41 20.01 -10.71
C THR A 56 -10.69 19.43 -11.34
N ASP A 57 -10.75 18.10 -11.51
CA ASP A 57 -11.89 17.40 -12.09
C ASP A 57 -12.97 17.04 -11.06
N PHE A 58 -12.64 17.08 -9.77
CA PHE A 58 -13.55 16.68 -8.69
C PHE A 58 -14.80 17.57 -8.66
N LYS A 59 -15.94 16.92 -8.42
CA LYS A 59 -17.25 17.55 -8.24
C LYS A 59 -17.86 17.11 -6.92
N LYS A 60 -18.75 17.94 -6.40
CA LYS A 60 -19.58 17.60 -5.23
C LYS A 60 -20.17 16.20 -5.39
N ASP A 61 -20.12 15.43 -4.31
CA ASP A 61 -20.63 14.05 -4.18
C ASP A 61 -19.83 12.98 -4.96
N ASP A 62 -18.71 13.32 -5.60
CA ASP A 62 -17.75 12.33 -6.09
C ASP A 62 -17.16 11.53 -4.91
N ILE A 63 -16.74 10.30 -5.22
CA ILE A 63 -16.19 9.35 -4.26
C ILE A 63 -14.69 9.20 -4.52
N ILE A 64 -13.89 9.39 -3.49
CA ILE A 64 -12.45 9.19 -3.54
C ILE A 64 -12.08 8.04 -2.61
N ILE A 65 -11.41 7.02 -3.14
CA ILE A 65 -10.84 5.92 -2.36
C ILE A 65 -9.32 6.09 -2.37
N PHE A 66 -8.71 6.22 -1.20
CA PHE A 66 -7.28 6.52 -1.06
C PHE A 66 -6.59 5.47 -0.18
N LEU A 67 -5.66 4.72 -0.74
CA LEU A 67 -4.85 3.75 -0.02
C LEU A 67 -3.51 4.40 0.34
N LEU A 68 -3.35 4.71 1.62
CA LEU A 68 -2.12 5.30 2.16
C LEU A 68 -1.09 4.22 2.41
N SER A 69 -0.15 4.09 1.48
CA SER A 69 1.00 3.18 1.59
C SER A 69 2.03 3.67 2.62
N ASN A 70 3.15 2.96 2.68
CA ASN A 70 4.26 3.28 3.57
C ASN A 70 4.91 4.64 3.17
N PRO A 71 4.97 5.64 4.07
CA PRO A 71 5.51 6.97 3.77
C PRO A 71 7.01 6.95 3.47
N PHE A 72 7.74 5.89 3.87
CA PHE A 72 9.15 5.72 3.56
C PHE A 72 9.41 5.28 2.11
N ARG A 73 8.38 5.01 1.30
CA ARG A 73 8.54 4.74 -0.14
C ARG A 73 8.66 6.04 -0.93
N ILE A 74 9.90 6.46 -1.15
CA ILE A 74 10.23 7.70 -1.85
C ILE A 74 10.35 7.45 -3.36
N HIS A 75 9.72 8.32 -4.15
CA HIS A 75 9.90 8.36 -5.59
C HIS A 75 11.05 9.29 -5.93
N TRP A 76 12.24 8.72 -6.11
CA TRP A 76 13.44 9.47 -6.45
C TRP A 76 13.37 10.06 -7.87
N PRO A 77 13.91 11.27 -8.08
CA PRO A 77 13.87 11.95 -9.37
C PRO A 77 14.81 11.27 -10.36
N ALA A 78 14.28 10.30 -11.09
CA ALA A 78 15.04 9.50 -12.06
C ALA A 78 14.28 9.28 -13.38
N HIS A 79 13.29 10.13 -13.66
CA HIS A 79 12.38 10.00 -14.81
C HIS A 79 13.07 9.98 -16.18
N ALA A 80 14.30 10.51 -16.30
CA ALA A 80 15.09 10.42 -17.53
C ALA A 80 15.72 9.03 -17.73
N LEU A 81 15.89 8.25 -16.67
CA LEU A 81 16.59 6.96 -16.67
C LEU A 81 15.63 5.77 -16.68
N PHE A 82 14.41 5.97 -16.19
CA PHE A 82 13.41 4.93 -15.96
C PHE A 82 12.09 5.32 -16.61
N GLN A 83 11.44 4.34 -17.24
CA GLN A 83 10.15 4.55 -17.88
C GLN A 83 9.07 4.83 -16.83
N HIS A 84 9.25 4.28 -15.62
CA HIS A 84 8.30 4.44 -14.53
C HIS A 84 8.96 4.56 -13.16
N SER A 85 8.44 5.42 -12.29
CA SER A 85 9.05 5.69 -10.98
C SER A 85 8.98 4.51 -9.99
N TRP A 86 7.99 3.61 -10.13
CA TRP A 86 7.90 2.40 -9.32
C TRP A 86 9.06 1.42 -9.58
N GLU A 87 9.84 1.61 -10.63
CA GLU A 87 11.04 0.82 -10.90
C GLU A 87 12.09 1.00 -9.80
N LEU A 88 12.04 2.09 -9.02
CA LEU A 88 12.91 2.34 -7.88
C LEU A 88 12.36 1.83 -6.53
N SER A 89 11.24 1.11 -6.54
CA SER A 89 10.66 0.50 -5.32
C SER A 89 11.57 -0.51 -4.62
N ALA A 90 12.63 -0.96 -5.30
CA ALA A 90 13.70 -1.79 -4.74
C ALA A 90 14.61 -1.03 -3.76
N ILE A 91 14.62 0.30 -3.80
CA ILE A 91 15.40 1.13 -2.88
C ILE A 91 14.57 1.39 -1.63
N GLN A 92 15.13 1.02 -0.48
CA GLN A 92 14.43 1.05 0.80
C GLN A 92 15.36 1.52 1.91
N TRP A 93 14.80 2.13 2.94
CA TRP A 93 15.51 2.44 4.17
C TRP A 93 15.57 1.20 5.08
N ASN A 94 16.77 0.84 5.53
CA ASN A 94 16.97 -0.15 6.58
C ASN A 94 17.07 0.57 7.94
N GLY A 95 16.08 0.30 8.80
CA GLY A 95 15.98 0.90 10.13
C GLY A 95 17.05 0.43 11.13
N GLU A 96 17.66 -0.73 10.91
CA GLU A 96 18.70 -1.31 11.75
C GLU A 96 20.07 -0.74 11.42
N THR A 97 20.47 -0.85 10.14
CA THR A 97 21.76 -0.33 9.66
C THR A 97 21.78 1.19 9.55
N LYS A 98 20.61 1.83 9.57
CA LYS A 98 20.43 3.28 9.34
C LYS A 98 21.01 3.71 8.00
N GLU A 99 20.80 2.89 6.98
CA GLU A 99 21.22 3.14 5.61
C GLU A 99 20.15 2.67 4.63
N THR A 100 20.15 3.27 3.44
CA THR A 100 19.38 2.78 2.31
C THR A 100 20.05 1.57 1.69
N GLU A 101 19.25 0.68 1.12
CA GLU A 101 19.66 -0.53 0.40
C GLU A 101 18.88 -0.63 -0.92
N CYS A 102 19.53 -1.13 -1.98
CA CYS A 102 18.86 -1.49 -3.23
C CYS A 102 18.71 -2.99 -3.36
N VAL A 103 17.46 -3.45 -3.35
CA VAL A 103 17.14 -4.86 -3.13
C VAL A 103 16.12 -5.36 -4.15
N PHE A 104 16.57 -6.22 -5.06
CA PHE A 104 15.69 -7.00 -5.95
C PHE A 104 15.32 -8.32 -5.28
N ARG A 105 14.40 -8.21 -4.33
CA ARG A 105 13.89 -9.35 -3.55
C ARG A 105 13.36 -10.43 -4.51
N ASN A 106 13.78 -11.69 -4.34
CA ASN A 106 13.38 -12.86 -5.16
C ASN A 106 13.88 -12.87 -6.61
N TYR A 107 14.90 -12.08 -6.93
CA TYR A 107 15.48 -12.05 -8.26
C TYR A 107 16.96 -12.48 -8.21
N PRO A 108 17.27 -13.75 -8.55
CA PRO A 108 18.63 -14.26 -8.59
C PRO A 108 19.57 -13.36 -9.40
N GLU A 109 20.83 -13.26 -8.97
CA GLU A 109 21.82 -12.39 -9.62
C GLU A 109 21.96 -12.70 -11.13
N ASN A 110 21.90 -13.98 -11.47
CA ASN A 110 21.98 -14.48 -12.85
C ASN A 110 20.72 -14.18 -13.69
N LEU A 111 19.61 -13.72 -13.09
CA LEU A 111 18.43 -13.30 -13.82
C LEU A 111 18.37 -11.78 -14.02
N LYS A 112 19.22 -11.00 -13.33
CA LYS A 112 19.31 -9.53 -13.45
C LYS A 112 19.57 -9.14 -14.90
N ASN A 113 18.59 -8.44 -15.47
CA ASN A 113 18.68 -7.87 -16.81
C ASN A 113 19.16 -6.41 -16.75
N SER A 114 19.30 -5.79 -17.92
CA SER A 114 19.77 -4.41 -18.07
C SER A 114 19.01 -3.39 -17.23
N LYS A 115 17.70 -3.59 -16.99
CA LYS A 115 16.89 -2.70 -16.14
C LYS A 115 17.32 -2.77 -14.68
N HIS A 116 17.59 -3.97 -14.16
CA HIS A 116 18.07 -4.15 -12.78
C HIS A 116 19.43 -3.48 -12.59
N ILE A 117 20.34 -3.70 -13.54
CA ILE A 117 21.68 -3.09 -13.51
C ILE A 117 21.59 -1.56 -13.52
N LYS A 118 20.70 -0.97 -14.32
CA LYS A 118 20.48 0.49 -14.33
C LYS A 118 20.05 1.02 -12.96
N ILE A 119 19.14 0.34 -12.28
CA ILE A 119 18.67 0.74 -10.94
C ILE A 119 19.80 0.61 -9.91
N ILE A 120 20.58 -0.47 -9.95
CA ILE A 120 21.74 -0.67 -9.07
C ILE A 120 22.75 0.46 -9.26
N ASN A 121 23.08 0.79 -10.51
CA ASN A 121 24.02 1.87 -10.82
C ASN A 121 23.51 3.21 -10.30
N TYR A 122 22.24 3.54 -10.55
CA TYR A 122 21.61 4.75 -10.01
C TYR A 122 21.66 4.81 -8.48
N TYR A 123 21.35 3.71 -7.80
CA TYR A 123 21.45 3.63 -6.35
C TYR A 123 22.88 3.84 -5.86
N ASN A 124 23.86 3.16 -6.46
CA ASN A 124 25.27 3.29 -6.05
C ASN A 124 25.81 4.71 -6.24
N GLU A 125 25.37 5.39 -7.30
CA GLU A 125 25.73 6.79 -7.57
C GLU A 125 25.14 7.77 -6.54
N HIS A 126 23.93 7.49 -6.04
CA HIS A 126 23.17 8.43 -5.19
C HIS A 126 22.93 7.97 -3.75
N LYS A 127 23.55 6.86 -3.31
CA LYS A 127 23.32 6.25 -1.99
C LYS A 127 23.52 7.26 -0.87
N LYS A 128 24.56 8.09 -0.94
CA LYS A 128 24.90 9.05 0.12
C LYS A 128 23.81 10.12 0.27
N GLU A 129 23.28 10.62 -0.83
CA GLU A 129 22.20 11.60 -0.86
C GLU A 129 20.90 11.00 -0.35
N MET A 130 20.59 9.75 -0.74
CA MET A 130 19.43 9.03 -0.24
C MET A 130 19.52 8.75 1.26
N ASP A 131 20.69 8.30 1.75
CA ASP A 131 20.96 8.11 3.18
C ASP A 131 20.79 9.42 3.95
N PHE A 132 21.37 10.51 3.42
CA PHE A 132 21.23 11.84 4.00
C PHE A 132 19.77 12.27 4.07
N PHE A 133 19.01 12.11 2.99
CA PHE A 133 17.58 12.43 2.96
C PHE A 133 16.81 11.71 4.08
N TYR A 134 16.94 10.39 4.20
CA TYR A 134 16.22 9.66 5.24
C TYR A 134 16.67 10.08 6.64
N LYS A 135 17.98 10.27 6.87
CA LYS A 135 18.49 10.72 8.17
C LYS A 135 17.96 12.11 8.54
N THR A 136 17.82 13.01 7.57
CA THR A 136 17.31 14.37 7.77
C THR A 136 15.78 14.40 7.93
N TYR A 137 15.05 13.64 7.12
CA TYR A 137 13.58 13.69 7.05
C TYR A 137 12.88 12.57 7.82
N MET A 138 13.59 11.71 8.55
CA MET A 138 13.02 10.55 9.26
C MET A 138 11.75 10.91 10.05
N LYS A 139 11.85 11.89 10.94
CA LYS A 139 10.73 12.35 11.78
C LYS A 139 9.55 12.88 10.97
N GLU A 140 9.83 13.50 9.82
CA GLU A 140 8.78 13.99 8.93
C GLU A 140 8.06 12.85 8.21
N LEU A 141 8.78 11.81 7.80
CA LEU A 141 8.20 10.62 7.20
C LEU A 141 7.35 9.83 8.21
N GLU A 142 7.79 9.71 9.46
CA GLU A 142 7.07 9.01 10.54
C GLU A 142 5.66 9.55 10.80
N VAL A 143 5.46 10.87 10.61
CA VAL A 143 4.17 11.54 10.82
C VAL A 143 3.45 11.87 9.50
N SER A 144 4.05 11.57 8.34
CA SER A 144 3.54 11.99 7.04
C SER A 144 2.12 11.48 6.77
N ASN A 145 1.82 10.22 7.09
CA ASN A 145 0.48 9.68 6.85
C ASN A 145 -0.60 10.32 7.75
N GLU A 146 -0.27 10.75 8.97
CA GLU A 146 -1.21 11.52 9.81
C GLU A 146 -1.53 12.88 9.16
N LYS A 147 -0.50 13.58 8.69
CA LYS A 147 -0.67 14.85 7.95
C LYS A 147 -1.51 14.65 6.69
N ASN A 148 -1.24 13.57 5.95
CA ASN A 148 -2.00 13.20 4.75
C ASN A 148 -3.47 12.94 5.06
N ILE A 149 -3.78 12.23 6.15
CA ILE A 149 -5.16 11.99 6.61
C ILE A 149 -5.87 13.29 6.95
N SER A 150 -5.24 14.17 7.74
CA SER A 150 -5.81 15.48 8.06
C SER A 150 -6.09 16.30 6.80
N PHE A 151 -5.16 16.30 5.84
CA PHE A 151 -5.34 16.97 4.56
C PHE A 151 -6.51 16.39 3.76
N LEU A 152 -6.58 15.06 3.60
CA LEU A 152 -7.68 14.38 2.90
C LEU A 152 -9.03 14.71 3.55
N TYR A 153 -9.11 14.68 4.88
CA TYR A 153 -10.31 15.10 5.62
C TYR A 153 -10.70 16.54 5.29
N THR A 154 -9.75 17.49 5.34
CA THR A 154 -10.03 18.89 4.99
C THR A 154 -10.56 19.03 3.56
N ILE A 155 -9.97 18.30 2.60
CA ILE A 155 -10.43 18.32 1.21
C ILE A 155 -11.84 17.74 1.05
N SER A 156 -12.14 16.64 1.75
CA SER A 156 -13.48 16.04 1.67
C SER A 156 -14.58 17.00 2.14
N GLN A 157 -14.28 17.81 3.15
CA GLN A 157 -15.19 18.86 3.64
C GLN A 157 -15.27 20.05 2.68
N ALA A 158 -14.12 20.57 2.25
CA ALA A 158 -14.05 21.77 1.42
C ALA A 158 -14.74 21.59 0.06
N LEU A 159 -14.65 20.38 -0.51
CA LEU A 159 -15.21 20.06 -1.82
C LEU A 159 -16.52 19.24 -1.75
N ASN A 160 -16.98 18.91 -0.54
CA ASN A 160 -18.13 18.03 -0.28
C ASN A 160 -18.03 16.71 -1.07
N LEU A 161 -16.91 16.01 -0.91
CA LEU A 161 -16.59 14.72 -1.51
C LEU A 161 -16.76 13.62 -0.48
N LYS A 162 -17.19 12.42 -0.89
CA LYS A 162 -17.10 11.23 -0.04
C LYS A 162 -15.69 10.66 -0.14
N LEU A 163 -14.93 10.65 0.95
CA LEU A 163 -13.55 10.16 0.96
C LEU A 163 -13.41 8.94 1.87
N ILE A 164 -12.89 7.84 1.31
CA ILE A 164 -12.66 6.57 2.01
C ILE A 164 -11.15 6.31 2.01
N VAL A 165 -10.53 6.30 3.19
CA VAL A 165 -9.10 6.09 3.38
C VAL A 165 -8.83 4.72 3.96
N PHE A 166 -7.89 4.01 3.36
CA PHE A 166 -7.32 2.78 3.91
C PHE A 166 -5.87 3.03 4.32
N ASP A 167 -5.52 2.65 5.55
CA ASP A 167 -4.13 2.52 5.96
C ASP A 167 -3.58 1.19 5.44
N VAL A 168 -2.57 1.21 4.57
CA VAL A 168 -2.05 -0.05 3.99
C VAL A 168 -1.12 -0.74 4.97
N PHE A 169 -0.24 0.00 5.64
CA PHE A 169 0.79 -0.56 6.53
C PHE A 169 0.74 0.15 7.89
N PRO A 170 0.47 -0.56 9.00
CA PRO A 170 0.35 0.08 10.30
C PRO A 170 1.72 0.57 10.77
N ARG A 171 1.74 1.63 11.59
CA ARG A 171 2.99 2.09 12.21
C ARG A 171 3.54 1.02 13.14
N ASN A 172 4.83 0.74 13.00
CA ASN A 172 5.56 -0.25 13.78
C ASN A 172 4.88 -1.63 13.81
N PHE A 173 4.09 -1.98 12.78
CA PHE A 173 3.33 -3.23 12.70
C PHE A 173 2.30 -3.48 13.82
N GLU A 174 2.07 -2.52 14.73
CA GLU A 174 1.28 -2.76 15.94
C GLU A 174 -0.04 -1.99 15.99
N ILE A 175 -0.08 -0.73 15.52
CA ILE A 175 -1.29 0.10 15.64
C ILE A 175 -1.61 0.76 14.28
N PRO A 176 -2.70 0.34 13.61
CA PRO A 176 -3.24 1.07 12.47
C PRO A 176 -3.49 2.52 12.85
N ILE A 177 -3.20 3.48 11.96
CA ILE A 177 -3.42 4.91 12.24
C ILE A 177 -4.89 5.17 12.61
N ALA A 178 -5.77 4.33 12.09
CA ALA A 178 -7.20 4.34 12.35
C ALA A 178 -7.62 3.91 13.77
N ARG A 179 -6.69 3.50 14.65
CA ARG A 179 -6.94 3.29 16.09
C ARG A 179 -6.36 4.39 16.99
N THR A 180 -5.88 5.48 16.40
CA THR A 180 -5.43 6.66 17.15
C THR A 180 -6.62 7.52 17.62
N LYS A 181 -6.41 8.43 18.56
CA LYS A 181 -7.47 9.40 18.94
C LYS A 181 -7.92 10.27 17.76
N LEU A 182 -7.03 10.52 16.80
CA LEU A 182 -7.32 11.29 15.60
C LEU A 182 -8.39 10.61 14.74
N SER A 183 -8.29 9.31 14.49
CA SER A 183 -9.24 8.60 13.64
C SER A 183 -10.66 8.58 14.21
N GLN A 184 -10.79 8.41 15.53
CA GLN A 184 -12.08 8.46 16.23
C GLN A 184 -12.76 9.82 16.08
N GLN A 185 -11.97 10.91 16.02
CA GLN A 185 -12.49 12.26 15.82
C GLN A 185 -12.92 12.50 14.36
N LEU A 186 -12.14 12.01 13.39
CA LEU A 186 -12.36 12.25 11.97
C LEU A 186 -13.52 11.42 11.38
N ASN A 187 -13.78 10.21 11.92
CA ASN A 187 -14.84 9.31 11.44
C ASN A 187 -16.27 9.71 11.86
N ASN A 188 -16.45 10.84 12.54
CA ASN A 188 -17.77 11.37 12.88
C ASN A 188 -18.47 12.08 11.71
N ASN A 189 -17.86 12.08 10.51
CA ASN A 189 -18.34 12.83 9.36
C ASN A 189 -18.81 11.91 8.25
N ILE A 190 -20.02 12.14 7.72
CA ILE A 190 -20.60 11.30 6.67
C ILE A 190 -19.79 11.31 5.36
N ASN A 191 -19.04 12.38 5.09
CA ASN A 191 -18.21 12.54 3.89
C ASN A 191 -16.77 12.02 4.07
N PHE A 192 -16.40 11.50 5.24
CA PHE A 192 -15.06 10.99 5.48
C PHE A 192 -15.07 9.69 6.27
N HIS A 193 -14.36 8.69 5.77
CA HIS A 193 -14.25 7.41 6.42
C HIS A 193 -12.81 6.92 6.37
N LEU A 194 -12.21 6.69 7.53
CA LEU A 194 -10.91 6.05 7.70
C LEU A 194 -11.13 4.63 8.22
N CYS A 195 -10.76 3.63 7.40
CA CYS A 195 -10.89 2.22 7.76
C CYS A 195 -10.01 1.87 8.95
N ASP A 196 -10.57 1.16 9.93
CA ASP A 196 -9.97 0.86 11.24
C ASP A 196 -8.99 -0.33 11.25
N GLN A 197 -8.87 -1.01 10.12
CA GLN A 197 -8.00 -2.16 9.90
C GLN A 197 -7.00 -1.86 8.79
N SER A 198 -5.74 -2.27 9.01
CA SER A 198 -4.72 -2.16 7.98
C SER A 198 -4.89 -3.27 6.93
N LEU A 199 -4.78 -2.91 5.65
CA LEU A 199 -4.86 -3.89 4.55
C LEU A 199 -3.75 -4.95 4.63
N SER A 200 -2.53 -4.58 5.07
CA SER A 200 -1.45 -5.55 5.28
C SER A 200 -1.74 -6.52 6.41
N THR A 201 -2.37 -6.06 7.51
CA THR A 201 -2.81 -6.94 8.59
C THR A 201 -3.90 -7.90 8.12
N ILE A 202 -4.91 -7.41 7.39
CA ILE A 202 -5.97 -8.26 6.81
C ILE A 202 -5.35 -9.35 5.93
N SER A 203 -4.46 -8.95 5.03
CA SER A 203 -3.78 -9.87 4.10
C SER A 203 -2.91 -10.89 4.82
N HIS A 204 -2.18 -10.48 5.86
CA HIS A 204 -1.33 -11.38 6.63
C HIS A 204 -2.16 -12.39 7.42
N ASN A 205 -3.29 -11.94 8.00
CA ASN A 205 -4.15 -12.78 8.82
C ASN A 205 -5.00 -13.79 8.03
N GLU A 206 -4.99 -13.79 6.70
CA GLU A 206 -5.64 -14.88 5.92
C GLU A 206 -5.00 -16.24 6.20
N VAL A 207 -3.70 -16.26 6.52
CA VAL A 207 -2.93 -17.48 6.80
C VAL A 207 -3.25 -18.02 8.20
N TYR A 208 -3.30 -19.35 8.34
CA TYR A 208 -3.43 -20.02 9.62
C TYR A 208 -2.42 -19.51 10.65
N LYS A 209 -2.89 -19.24 11.87
CA LYS A 209 -2.09 -18.65 12.95
C LYS A 209 -0.84 -19.48 13.25
N GLU A 210 -0.98 -20.80 13.20
CA GLU A 210 0.07 -21.77 13.45
C GLU A 210 1.16 -21.72 12.37
N GLU A 211 0.87 -21.19 11.17
CA GLU A 211 1.82 -21.09 10.06
C GLU A 211 2.41 -19.68 9.90
N LEU A 212 1.96 -18.69 10.67
CA LEU A 212 2.50 -17.32 10.62
C LEU A 212 3.99 -17.26 10.97
N HIS A 213 4.51 -18.22 11.74
CA HIS A 213 5.95 -18.32 12.01
C HIS A 213 6.79 -18.61 10.74
N LYS A 214 6.19 -19.20 9.70
CA LYS A 214 6.83 -19.39 8.39
C LYS A 214 6.97 -18.06 7.65
N TYR A 215 6.16 -17.07 8.04
CA TYR A 215 6.29 -15.71 7.52
C TYR A 215 7.47 -15.03 8.21
N ASP A 216 8.66 -15.27 7.68
CA ASP A 216 9.84 -14.51 8.07
C ASP A 216 9.93 -13.25 7.20
N ASN A 217 9.86 -12.08 7.83
CA ASN A 217 10.08 -10.78 7.19
C ASN A 217 11.45 -10.70 6.47
N ASN A 218 12.40 -11.54 6.88
CA ASN A 218 13.73 -11.68 6.32
C ASN A 218 13.79 -12.72 5.18
N LEU A 219 12.97 -13.78 5.22
CA LEU A 219 12.80 -14.75 4.12
C LEU A 219 11.63 -14.33 3.22
N ARG A 220 11.99 -13.48 2.27
CA ARG A 220 11.12 -12.84 1.29
C ARG A 220 10.28 -13.87 0.54
N GLN A 221 8.97 -13.73 0.55
CA GLN A 221 8.05 -14.60 -0.21
C GLN A 221 7.33 -13.82 -1.29
N GLY A 222 7.08 -14.44 -2.44
CA GLY A 222 6.18 -13.88 -3.43
C GLY A 222 4.73 -14.12 -2.98
N ASP A 223 3.96 -13.05 -2.77
CA ASP A 223 2.51 -13.15 -2.58
C ASP A 223 1.87 -13.58 -3.91
N LYS A 224 1.25 -14.76 -3.90
CA LYS A 224 0.57 -15.36 -5.06
C LYS A 224 -0.76 -14.67 -5.36
N ARG A 225 -1.35 -14.00 -4.36
CA ARG A 225 -2.67 -13.40 -4.49
C ARG A 225 -2.58 -12.09 -5.26
N ARG A 226 -3.60 -11.82 -6.05
CA ARG A 226 -3.70 -10.54 -6.74
C ARG A 226 -4.18 -9.46 -5.79
N ASN A 227 -3.47 -8.33 -5.79
CA ASN A 227 -3.69 -7.21 -4.88
C ASN A 227 -3.69 -7.61 -3.38
N HIS A 228 -2.91 -8.66 -3.05
CA HIS A 228 -2.64 -9.13 -1.69
C HIS A 228 -3.82 -9.70 -0.89
N LEU A 229 -4.98 -9.91 -1.50
CA LEU A 229 -6.14 -10.49 -0.82
C LEU A 229 -6.67 -11.72 -1.58
N SER A 230 -7.19 -12.67 -0.82
CA SER A 230 -8.01 -13.78 -1.32
C SER A 230 -9.28 -13.27 -2.02
N PRO A 231 -9.87 -14.04 -2.95
CA PRO A 231 -11.18 -13.72 -3.52
C PRO A 231 -12.24 -13.40 -2.46
N GLU A 232 -12.28 -14.14 -1.36
CA GLU A 232 -13.25 -13.96 -0.28
C GLU A 232 -13.08 -12.63 0.46
N ASN A 233 -11.85 -12.19 0.70
CA ASN A 233 -11.63 -10.88 1.31
C ASN A 233 -11.75 -9.73 0.30
N HIS A 234 -11.59 -9.98 -1.00
CA HIS A 234 -12.02 -9.03 -2.04
C HIS A 234 -13.55 -8.84 -2.02
N ASP A 235 -14.33 -9.91 -1.79
CA ASP A 235 -15.79 -9.81 -1.63
C ASP A 235 -16.15 -8.93 -0.43
N ILE A 236 -15.55 -9.20 0.72
CA ILE A 236 -15.81 -8.43 1.95
C ILE A 236 -15.38 -6.97 1.79
N MET A 237 -14.22 -6.71 1.18
CA MET A 237 -13.74 -5.35 0.93
C MET A 237 -14.69 -4.56 0.01
N PHE A 238 -15.21 -5.22 -1.03
CA PHE A 238 -16.16 -4.61 -1.95
C PHE A 238 -17.48 -4.25 -1.26
N GLU A 239 -18.11 -5.20 -0.56
CA GLU A 239 -19.37 -4.95 0.17
C GLU A 239 -19.18 -3.88 1.25
N TYR A 240 -18.04 -3.91 1.93
CA TYR A 240 -17.67 -2.88 2.89
C TYR A 240 -17.61 -1.49 2.26
N ILE A 241 -16.90 -1.32 1.14
CA ILE A 241 -16.82 -0.03 0.46
C ILE A 241 -18.21 0.46 0.03
N LEU A 242 -19.05 -0.41 -0.53
CA LEU A 242 -20.43 -0.04 -0.88
C LEU A 242 -21.23 0.42 0.33
N SER A 243 -21.12 -0.29 1.46
CA SER A 243 -21.79 0.08 2.71
C SER A 243 -21.33 1.45 3.24
N VAL A 244 -20.04 1.78 3.08
CA VAL A 244 -19.48 3.08 3.45
C VAL A 244 -20.00 4.17 2.51
N ILE A 245 -20.04 3.92 1.20
CA ILE A 245 -20.60 4.84 0.19
C ILE A 245 -22.07 5.17 0.52
N ASP A 246 -22.85 4.16 0.91
CA ASP A 246 -24.26 4.28 1.26
C ASP A 246 -24.52 4.82 2.68
N ASN A 247 -23.47 5.08 3.47
CA ASN A 247 -23.56 5.50 4.88
C ASN A 247 -24.31 4.49 5.77
N LYS A 248 -24.22 3.19 5.44
CA LYS A 248 -24.78 2.07 6.19
C LYS A 248 -23.75 1.35 7.06
N CYS A 249 -22.49 1.75 6.97
CA CYS A 249 -21.40 1.16 7.74
C CYS A 249 -21.45 1.67 9.19
N TYR A 250 -22.04 0.87 10.09
CA TYR A 250 -22.03 1.13 11.54
C TYR A 250 -20.96 0.33 12.30
N PHE A 251 -20.30 -0.62 11.63
CA PHE A 251 -19.36 -1.56 12.23
C PHE A 251 -18.16 -1.84 11.32
N SER A 252 -17.06 -2.30 11.92
CA SER A 252 -15.88 -2.76 11.20
C SER A 252 -16.17 -4.06 10.44
N PRO A 253 -15.68 -4.23 9.21
CA PRO A 253 -15.93 -5.43 8.43
C PRO A 253 -15.21 -6.64 9.04
N GLU A 254 -15.89 -7.78 9.08
CA GLU A 254 -15.32 -9.05 9.52
C GLU A 254 -14.63 -9.75 8.32
N PHE A 255 -13.38 -9.38 8.07
CA PHE A 255 -12.55 -10.09 7.09
C PHE A 255 -12.30 -11.54 7.53
N LYS A 256 -12.26 -12.47 6.57
CA LYS A 256 -11.86 -13.85 6.84
C LYS A 256 -10.39 -13.88 7.28
N GLN A 257 -10.13 -14.66 8.31
CA GLN A 257 -8.82 -14.85 8.91
C GLN A 257 -8.56 -16.34 9.14
N HIS A 258 -7.29 -16.74 9.15
CA HIS A 258 -6.80 -18.07 9.50
C HIS A 258 -7.52 -19.18 8.74
N PHE A 259 -7.56 -19.09 7.41
CA PHE A 259 -8.31 -20.02 6.57
C PHE A 259 -7.56 -20.48 5.32
N LEU A 260 -6.39 -19.91 5.04
CA LEU A 260 -5.49 -20.35 3.97
C LEU A 260 -4.22 -20.94 4.56
N TYR A 261 -3.69 -21.96 3.91
CA TYR A 261 -2.33 -22.41 4.17
C TYR A 261 -1.33 -21.39 3.63
N TYR A 262 -0.20 -21.31 4.30
CA TYR A 262 0.89 -20.42 3.92
C TYR A 262 1.33 -20.63 2.47
N ASP A 263 1.43 -21.89 2.02
CA ASP A 263 1.84 -22.23 0.65
C ASP A 263 0.77 -21.90 -0.40
N GLU A 264 -0.49 -21.65 -0.02
CA GLU A 264 -1.50 -21.13 -0.95
C GLU A 264 -1.32 -19.65 -1.20
N VAL A 265 -0.83 -18.93 -0.19
CA VAL A 265 -0.64 -17.48 -0.21
C VAL A 265 0.74 -17.09 -0.72
N TYR A 266 1.78 -17.80 -0.29
CA TYR A 266 3.16 -17.41 -0.46
C TYR A 266 3.93 -18.45 -1.29
N GLN A 267 4.90 -17.98 -2.07
CA GLN A 267 5.90 -18.83 -2.70
C GLN A 267 7.09 -18.98 -1.75
N GLU A 268 7.35 -20.21 -1.28
CA GLU A 268 8.63 -20.52 -0.62
C GLU A 268 9.79 -20.25 -1.59
N ASN A 269 10.76 -19.45 -1.15
CA ASN A 269 12.00 -19.28 -1.88
C ASN A 269 12.85 -20.55 -1.74
N VAL A 270 12.87 -21.37 -2.78
CA VAL A 270 13.68 -22.61 -2.88
C VAL A 270 15.20 -22.33 -2.70
N HIS A 271 15.64 -21.07 -2.86
CA HIS A 271 17.07 -20.71 -2.86
C HIS A 271 17.68 -20.31 -1.51
N VAL A 272 16.90 -20.19 -0.43
CA VAL A 272 17.48 -19.84 0.90
C VAL A 272 17.86 -21.07 1.73
N LYS A 273 17.47 -22.29 1.32
CA LYS A 273 17.88 -23.52 2.00
C LYS A 273 19.40 -23.80 1.96
N ASN A 274 20.18 -23.06 1.16
CA ASN A 274 21.62 -23.31 0.98
C ASN A 274 22.56 -22.31 1.66
N ASN A 275 22.07 -21.39 2.49
CA ASN A 275 22.94 -20.60 3.37
C ASN A 275 22.30 -20.50 4.76
N PRO A 276 22.65 -21.39 5.71
CA PRO A 276 22.30 -21.17 7.09
C PRO A 276 23.13 -19.97 7.56
N ILE A 277 22.51 -18.80 7.64
CA ILE A 277 23.05 -17.75 8.51
C ILE A 277 22.83 -18.28 9.93
N GLN A 278 23.86 -18.96 10.47
CA GLN A 278 23.95 -19.26 11.88
C GLN A 278 24.04 -17.93 12.63
N TYR A 279 22.98 -17.56 13.33
CA TYR A 279 23.06 -16.56 14.36
C TYR A 279 23.82 -17.16 15.54
N ILE A 280 25.08 -16.75 15.71
CA ILE A 280 25.77 -16.87 16.99
C ILE A 280 25.15 -15.79 17.88
N TYR A 281 24.34 -16.22 18.84
CA TYR A 281 23.96 -15.38 19.97
C TYR A 281 25.15 -15.35 20.94
N GLU A 282 25.76 -14.17 21.11
CA GLU A 282 26.52 -13.79 22.31
C GLU A 282 25.94 -12.49 22.87
#